data_AF-A0AAD9NV93-F1
#
_entry.id   AF-A0AAD9NV93-F1
#
_cell.length_a   1.000
_cell.length_b   1.000
_cell.length_c   1.000
_cell.angle_alpha   90.00
_cell.angle_beta   90.00
_cell.angle_gamma   90.00
#
_symmetry.space_group_name_H-M   'P 1'
#
loop_
_entity.id
_entity.type
_entity.pdbx_description
1 polymer ?
#
loop_
_entity_poly.entity_id
_entity_poly.type
_entity_poly.pdbx_seq_one_letter_code
_entity_poly.pdbx_strand_id
1 'polypeptide(L)'
;MQCSYHAAVILYNCCYLLQHLSTPAGFANAARELLEWCSDTRAFQRQFESALISCLTIVYQVAAQPGYDLDLGYRLLAVCAAHREKFTPKSAGEQRMMCDIQL
;
A
#
# COMPACT_ATOMS: atom_id res chain seq x y z
N MET A 1 26.44 4.06 -8.08
CA MET A 1 25.77 5.09 -7.25
C MET A 1 24.25 5.06 -7.50
N GLN A 2 23.56 3.94 -7.24
CA GLN A 2 22.13 3.75 -7.55
C GLN A 2 21.20 3.96 -6.34
N CYS A 3 21.70 4.56 -5.25
CA CYS A 3 20.94 4.66 -4.00
C CYS A 3 20.10 5.94 -3.85
N SER A 4 20.18 6.91 -4.77
CA SER A 4 19.51 8.22 -4.58
C SER A 4 18.21 8.40 -5.36
N TYR A 5 17.93 7.58 -6.39
CA TYR A 5 16.77 7.78 -7.27
C TYR A 5 15.45 7.27 -6.67
N HIS A 6 15.48 6.25 -5.82
CA HIS A 6 14.25 5.66 -5.27
C HIS A 6 13.68 6.40 -4.05
N ALA A 7 14.52 7.12 -3.30
CA ALA A 7 14.05 7.89 -2.13
C ALA A 7 13.23 9.14 -2.53
N ALA A 8 13.57 9.78 -3.66
CA ALA A 8 12.83 10.93 -4.20
C ALA A 8 11.50 10.52 -4.84
N VAL A 9 11.45 9.34 -5.48
CA VAL A 9 10.19 8.80 -6.03
C VAL A 9 9.24 8.51 -4.88
N ILE A 10 9.65 7.85 -3.80
CA ILE A 10 8.73 7.47 -2.71
C ILE A 10 8.02 8.67 -2.04
N LEU A 11 8.72 9.80 -1.82
CA LEU A 11 8.10 10.98 -1.19
C LEU A 11 7.06 11.65 -2.10
N TYR A 12 7.30 11.65 -3.41
CA TYR A 12 6.41 12.25 -4.41
C TYR A 12 5.29 11.29 -4.86
N ASN A 13 5.59 9.98 -4.92
CA ASN A 13 4.66 8.94 -5.34
C ASN A 13 3.62 8.66 -4.26
N CYS A 14 3.89 8.83 -2.96
CA CYS A 14 2.87 8.51 -1.97
C CYS A 14 1.61 9.39 -2.10
N CYS A 15 1.75 10.71 -2.31
CA CYS A 15 0.60 11.58 -2.59
C CYS A 15 -0.07 11.24 -3.93
N TYR A 16 0.73 10.91 -4.96
CA TYR A 16 0.23 10.52 -6.28
C TYR A 16 -0.57 9.21 -6.21
N LEU A 17 -0.02 8.17 -5.59
CA LEU A 17 -0.66 6.87 -5.39
C LEU A 17 -1.93 7.04 -4.56
N LEU A 18 -1.94 7.81 -3.48
CA LEU A 18 -3.16 8.09 -2.70
C LEU A 18 -4.28 8.70 -3.57
N GLN A 19 -3.94 9.64 -4.44
CA GLN A 19 -4.90 10.28 -5.33
C GLN A 19 -5.41 9.30 -6.41
N HIS A 20 -4.53 8.49 -7.00
CA HIS A 20 -4.89 7.54 -8.05
C HIS A 20 -5.62 6.31 -7.52
N LEU A 21 -5.27 5.82 -6.32
CA LEU A 21 -5.98 4.76 -5.60
C LEU A 21 -7.42 5.17 -5.28
N SER A 22 -7.69 6.46 -5.13
CA SER A 22 -9.05 6.97 -4.92
C SER A 22 -9.89 7.01 -6.21
N THR A 23 -9.34 6.61 -7.37
CA THR A 23 -10.06 6.59 -8.66
C THR A 23 -10.03 5.21 -9.30
N PRO A 24 -11.14 4.69 -9.87
CA PRO A 24 -11.17 3.36 -10.46
C PRO A 24 -10.25 3.23 -11.68
N ALA A 25 -10.15 4.30 -12.49
CA ALA A 25 -9.27 4.33 -13.67
C ALA A 25 -7.78 4.29 -13.30
N GLY A 26 -7.38 4.90 -12.18
CA GLY A 26 -5.99 4.95 -11.71
C GLY A 26 -5.60 3.80 -10.78
N PHE A 27 -6.58 3.13 -10.16
CA PHE A 27 -6.36 2.12 -9.12
C PHE A 27 -5.47 0.97 -9.60
N ALA A 28 -5.74 0.42 -10.79
CA ALA A 28 -5.02 -0.76 -11.28
C ALA A 28 -3.52 -0.51 -11.53
N ASN A 29 -3.15 0.71 -11.93
CA ASN A 29 -1.75 1.10 -12.08
C ASN A 29 -1.12 1.42 -10.72
N ALA A 30 -1.80 2.26 -9.92
CA ALA A 30 -1.29 2.68 -8.62
C ALA A 30 -1.10 1.50 -7.66
N ALA A 31 -2.04 0.54 -7.63
CA ALA A 31 -1.92 -0.66 -6.82
C ALA A 31 -0.79 -1.59 -7.28
N ARG A 32 -0.52 -1.69 -8.60
CA ARG A 32 0.64 -2.42 -9.12
C ARG A 32 1.96 -1.76 -8.74
N GLU A 33 2.07 -0.44 -8.88
CA GLU A 33 3.26 0.29 -8.44
C GLU A 33 3.49 0.13 -6.93
N LEU A 34 2.42 0.20 -6.13
CA LEU A 34 2.51 -0.06 -4.69
C LEU A 34 2.93 -1.52 -4.41
N LEU A 35 2.44 -2.48 -5.20
CA LEU A 35 2.80 -3.91 -5.07
C LEU A 35 4.28 -4.15 -5.37
N GLU A 36 4.79 -3.58 -6.46
CA GLU A 36 6.22 -3.63 -6.81
C GLU A 36 7.05 -2.96 -5.73
N TRP A 37 6.60 -1.83 -5.20
CA TRP A 37 7.30 -1.17 -4.10
C TRP A 37 7.29 -2.01 -2.82
N CYS A 38 6.16 -2.60 -2.45
CA CYS A 38 6.02 -3.50 -1.30
C CYS A 38 6.77 -4.83 -1.46
N SER A 39 7.21 -5.19 -2.67
CA SER A 39 8.10 -6.33 -2.89
C SER A 39 9.53 -6.05 -2.40
N ASP A 40 9.92 -4.78 -2.27
CA ASP A 40 11.21 -4.39 -1.71
C ASP A 40 11.10 -4.16 -0.20
N THR A 41 11.92 -4.89 0.56
CA THR A 41 11.97 -4.78 2.02
C THR A 41 12.28 -3.37 2.54
N ARG A 42 12.88 -2.50 1.71
CA ARG A 42 13.16 -1.10 2.02
C ARG A 42 11.92 -0.22 2.02
N ALA A 43 10.80 -0.67 1.47
CA ALA A 43 9.52 0.05 1.55
C ALA A 43 9.00 0.14 3.00
N PHE A 44 9.28 -0.87 3.82
CA PHE A 44 8.80 -0.98 5.21
C PHE A 44 9.65 -0.18 6.22
N GLN A 45 10.24 0.94 5.81
CA GLN A 45 10.94 1.85 6.71
C GLN A 45 9.94 2.74 7.46
N ARG A 46 10.24 3.08 8.72
CA ARG A 46 9.36 3.92 9.58
C ARG A 46 8.92 5.24 8.95
N GLN A 47 9.77 5.85 8.12
CA GLN A 47 9.48 7.11 7.44
C GLN A 47 8.36 6.99 6.38
N PHE A 48 8.13 5.79 5.85
CA PHE A 48 7.13 5.51 4.82
C PHE A 48 5.92 4.75 5.36
N GLU A 49 6.06 4.14 6.53
CA GLU A 49 5.03 3.37 7.21
C GLU A 49 3.70 4.11 7.34
N SER A 50 3.71 5.37 7.80
CA SER A 50 2.47 6.17 7.92
C SER A 50 1.76 6.37 6.57
N ALA A 51 2.51 6.49 5.50
CA ALA A 51 1.98 6.74 4.17
C ALA A 51 1.50 5.43 3.52
N LEU A 52 2.23 4.33 3.71
CA LEU A 52 1.82 2.98 3.33
C LEU A 52 0.50 2.56 4.00
N ILE A 53 0.35 2.80 5.31
CA ILE A 53 -0.90 2.51 6.02
C ILE A 53 -2.06 3.33 5.47
N SER A 54 -1.83 4.60 5.14
CA SER A 54 -2.84 5.44 4.48
C SER A 54 -3.24 4.87 3.12
N CYS A 55 -2.27 4.46 2.28
CA CYS A 55 -2.55 3.83 0.99
C CYS A 55 -3.37 2.54 1.14
N LEU A 56 -2.97 1.65 2.06
CA LEU A 56 -3.68 0.40 2.32
C LEU A 56 -5.11 0.67 2.82
N THR A 57 -5.33 1.76 3.57
CA THR A 57 -6.65 2.13 4.08
C THR A 57 -7.59 2.55 2.96
N ILE A 58 -7.09 3.36 2.02
CA ILE A 58 -7.85 3.71 0.83
C ILE A 58 -8.12 2.45 0.02
N VAL A 59 -7.11 1.62 -0.26
CA VAL A 59 -7.28 0.35 -0.99
C VAL A 59 -8.36 -0.50 -0.35
N TYR A 60 -8.33 -0.69 0.96
CA TYR A 60 -9.33 -1.45 1.68
C TYR A 60 -10.75 -0.85 1.55
N GLN A 61 -10.89 0.48 1.58
CA GLN A 61 -12.17 1.18 1.44
C GLN A 61 -12.72 1.18 0.00
N VAL A 62 -11.85 1.22 -1.01
CA VAL A 62 -12.25 1.33 -2.42
C VAL A 62 -12.25 0.01 -3.16
N ALA A 63 -11.47 -0.99 -2.73
CA ALA A 63 -11.39 -2.30 -3.41
C ALA A 63 -12.74 -3.01 -3.45
N ALA A 64 -13.59 -2.83 -2.43
CA ALA A 64 -14.94 -3.36 -2.39
C ALA A 64 -15.96 -2.56 -3.22
N GLN A 65 -15.57 -1.43 -3.82
CA GLN A 65 -16.46 -0.61 -4.63
C GLN A 65 -16.51 -1.10 -6.09
N PRO A 66 -17.67 -0.98 -6.76
CA PRO A 66 -17.80 -1.38 -8.15
C PRO A 66 -16.88 -0.56 -9.07
N GLY A 67 -16.17 -1.26 -9.97
CA GLY A 67 -15.21 -0.65 -10.89
C GLY A 67 -13.76 -0.65 -10.39
N TYR A 68 -13.51 -1.11 -9.17
CA TYR A 68 -12.16 -1.35 -8.64
C TYR A 68 -11.77 -2.82 -8.77
N ASP A 69 -10.46 -3.06 -8.89
CA ASP A 69 -9.91 -4.41 -9.04
C ASP A 69 -9.72 -5.05 -7.66
N LEU A 70 -10.77 -5.72 -7.19
CA LEU A 70 -10.83 -6.33 -5.86
C LEU A 70 -9.69 -7.34 -5.63
N ASP A 71 -9.36 -8.15 -6.65
CA ASP A 71 -8.27 -9.14 -6.58
C ASP A 71 -6.91 -8.46 -6.36
N LEU A 72 -6.65 -7.39 -7.14
CA LEU A 72 -5.42 -6.62 -7.00
C LEU A 72 -5.31 -5.94 -5.62
N GLY A 73 -6.42 -5.39 -5.11
CA GLY A 73 -6.50 -4.81 -3.77
C GLY A 73 -6.17 -5.83 -2.68
N TYR A 74 -6.76 -7.03 -2.75
CA TYR A 74 -6.47 -8.10 -1.79
C TYR A 74 -5.04 -8.61 -1.88
N ARG A 75 -4.50 -8.74 -3.09
CA ARG A 75 -3.11 -9.16 -3.28
C ARG A 75 -2.13 -8.18 -2.64
N LEU A 76 -2.40 -6.88 -2.76
CA LEU A 76 -1.62 -5.84 -2.12
C LEU A 76 -1.70 -5.91 -0.58
N LEU A 77 -2.91 -6.04 -0.03
CA LEU A 77 -3.10 -6.22 1.40
C LEU A 77 -2.36 -7.47 1.92
N ALA A 78 -2.41 -8.58 1.19
CA ALA A 78 -1.73 -9.83 1.53
C ALA A 78 -0.20 -9.68 1.53
N VAL A 79 0.40 -9.03 0.53
CA VAL A 79 1.85 -8.76 0.48
C VAL A 79 2.29 -7.91 1.67
N CYS A 80 1.55 -6.83 1.96
CA CYS A 80 1.83 -6.01 3.13
C CYS A 80 1.66 -6.78 4.44
N ALA A 81 0.67 -7.69 4.52
CA ALA A 81 0.41 -8.52 5.71
C ALA A 81 1.52 -9.55 5.94
N ALA A 82 2.09 -10.10 4.87
CA ALA A 82 3.26 -10.98 4.96
C ALA A 82 4.49 -10.25 5.52
N HIS A 83 4.57 -8.93 5.35
CA HIS A 83 5.64 -8.09 5.89
C HIS A 83 5.26 -7.33 7.17
N ARG A 84 4.15 -7.72 7.83
CA ARG A 84 3.63 -7.00 9.01
C ARG A 84 4.61 -6.89 10.17
N GLU A 85 5.52 -7.86 10.28
CA GLU A 85 6.57 -7.89 11.30
C GLU A 85 7.57 -6.72 11.19
N LYS A 86 7.63 -6.07 10.01
CA LYS A 86 8.50 -4.93 9.75
C LYS A 86 7.85 -3.60 10.11
N PHE A 87 6.53 -3.57 10.25
CA PHE A 87 5.82 -2.41 10.76
C PHE A 87 5.97 -2.32 12.29
N THR A 88 5.84 -1.11 12.81
CA THR A 88 5.67 -0.88 14.24
C THR A 88 4.40 -1.57 14.74
N PRO A 89 4.34 -1.94 16.03
CA PRO A 89 3.16 -2.58 16.60
C PRO A 89 1.86 -1.77 16.43
N LYS A 90 1.96 -0.44 16.30
CA LYS A 90 0.81 0.43 15.99
C LYS A 90 0.27 0.15 14.58
N SER A 91 1.10 0.30 13.56
CA SER A 91 0.70 0.13 12.17
C SER A 91 0.40 -1.33 11.82
N ALA A 92 1.10 -2.29 12.42
CA ALA A 92 0.76 -3.70 12.32
C ALA A 92 -0.64 -4.00 12.90
N GLY A 93 -1.07 -3.28 13.94
CA GLY A 93 -2.42 -3.35 14.50
C GLY A 93 -3.49 -2.84 13.54
N GLU A 94 -3.26 -1.68 12.91
CA GLU A 94 -4.15 -1.12 11.89
C GLU A 94 -4.26 -2.06 10.69
N GLN A 95 -3.12 -2.58 10.22
CA GLN A 95 -3.08 -3.51 9.10
C GLN A 95 -3.79 -4.83 9.40
N ARG A 96 -3.71 -5.31 10.65
CA ARG A 96 -4.40 -6.52 11.08
C ARG A 96 -5.91 -6.36 11.04
N MET A 97 -6.46 -5.22 11.45
CA MET A 97 -7.92 -4.98 11.36
C MET A 97 -8.44 -5.06 9.92
N MET A 98 -7.63 -4.69 8.92
CA MET A 98 -8.03 -4.70 7.52
C MET A 98 -8.08 -6.11 6.92
N CYS A 99 -7.18 -7.00 7.35
CA CYS A 99 -7.21 -8.40 6.97
C CYS A 99 -8.26 -9.21 7.75
N ASP A 100 -8.61 -8.81 8.98
CA ASP A 100 -9.56 -9.55 9.84
C ASP A 100 -11.00 -9.48 9.30
N ILE A 101 -11.38 -8.40 8.60
CA ILE A 101 -12.72 -8.23 8.01
C ILE A 101 -12.94 -9.14 6.76
N GLN A 102 -11.92 -9.89 6.33
CA GLN A 102 -12.05 -10.90 5.28
C GLN A 102 -12.40 -12.31 5.76
N LEU A 103 -12.56 -12.53 7.07
CA LEU A 103 -12.97 -13.81 7.66
C LEU A 103 -14.35 -13.73 8.31
#